data_AF-A0A7Z9JE51-F1
#
_entry.id   AF-A0A7Z9JE51-F1
#
_cell.length_a   1.000
_cell.length_b   1.000
_cell.length_c   1.000
_cell.angle_alpha   90.00
_cell.angle_beta   90.00
_cell.angle_gamma   90.00
#
_symmetry.space_group_name_H-M   'P 1'
#
loop_
_entity.id
_entity.type
_entity.pdbx_description
1 polymer ?
#
loop_
_entity_poly.entity_id
_entity_poly.type
_entity_poly.pdbx_seq_one_letter_code
_entity_poly.pdbx_strand_id
1 'polypeptide(L)'
;MERSLIKNVCVAATLSTILNSEHLEQPERGIIFAERARSLSPRLPEVLDALGWSYFQLGREDKAKDYLQRSLREGETMNAYVHLAQVVTQRKEYDKALDYLRMAQELAEDSYSKDSITALKDDIRSIQVVVPE
;
A
#
# COMPACT_ATOMS: atom_id res chain seq x y z
N MET A 1 -21.57 -7.72 -17.32
CA MET A 1 -20.71 -8.91 -17.28
C MET A 1 -19.23 -8.54 -17.46
N GLU A 2 -18.85 -7.78 -18.49
CA GLU A 2 -17.45 -7.37 -18.75
C GLU A 2 -16.78 -6.57 -17.61
N ARG A 3 -17.48 -5.62 -16.97
CA ARG A 3 -16.91 -4.84 -15.85
C ARG A 3 -16.50 -5.69 -14.63
N SER A 4 -17.22 -6.78 -14.37
CA SER A 4 -16.90 -7.70 -13.27
C SER A 4 -15.70 -8.59 -13.62
N LEU A 5 -15.61 -9.02 -14.88
CA LEU A 5 -14.46 -9.76 -15.39
C LEU A 5 -13.18 -8.90 -15.36
N ILE A 6 -13.27 -7.63 -15.77
CA ILE A 6 -12.16 -6.67 -15.75
C ILE A 6 -11.68 -6.41 -14.31
N LYS A 7 -12.60 -6.25 -13.35
CA LYS A 7 -12.23 -6.14 -11.93
C LYS A 7 -11.50 -7.38 -11.43
N ASN A 8 -11.98 -8.58 -11.73
CA ASN A 8 -11.34 -9.83 -11.29
C ASN A 8 -9.94 -10.00 -11.89
N VAL A 9 -9.74 -9.62 -13.15
CA VAL A 9 -8.42 -9.64 -13.80
C VAL A 9 -7.48 -8.62 -13.17
N CYS A 10 -7.97 -7.44 -12.81
CA CYS A 10 -7.16 -6.42 -12.12
C CYS A 10 -6.76 -6.88 -10.72
N VAL A 11 -7.68 -7.48 -9.96
CA VAL A 11 -7.40 -8.03 -8.61
C VAL A 11 -6.35 -9.14 -8.67
N ALA A 12 -6.40 -10.02 -9.68
CA ALA A 12 -5.37 -11.05 -9.86
C ALA A 12 -4.00 -10.46 -10.22
N ALA A 13 -3.98 -9.38 -11.01
CA ALA A 13 -2.75 -8.68 -11.39
C ALA A 13 -2.14 -7.87 -10.23
N THR A 14 -2.96 -7.26 -9.37
CA THR A 14 -2.50 -6.59 -8.15
C THR A 14 -1.97 -7.60 -7.13
N LEU A 15 -2.63 -8.75 -6.96
CA LEU A 15 -2.13 -9.84 -6.12
C LEU A 15 -0.78 -10.38 -6.61
N SER A 16 -0.64 -10.54 -7.93
CA SER A 16 0.64 -10.93 -8.54
C SER A 16 1.73 -9.86 -8.35
N THR A 17 1.35 -8.58 -8.31
CA THR A 17 2.27 -7.48 -8.04
C THR A 17 2.80 -7.54 -6.61
N ILE A 18 1.89 -7.71 -5.65
CA ILE A 18 2.21 -7.81 -4.22
C ILE A 18 3.11 -9.03 -3.97
N LEU A 19 2.73 -10.20 -4.50
CA LEU A 19 3.53 -11.43 -4.36
C LEU A 19 4.96 -11.27 -4.91
N ASN A 20 5.11 -10.63 -6.08
CA ASN A 20 6.44 -10.40 -6.65
C ASN A 20 7.27 -9.38 -5.84
N SER A 21 6.62 -8.38 -5.25
CA SER A 21 7.29 -7.25 -4.58
C SER A 21 7.62 -7.53 -3.11
N GLU A 22 6.81 -8.33 -2.42
CA GLU A 22 6.98 -8.64 -1.00
C GLU A 22 7.62 -10.00 -0.76
N HIS A 23 7.31 -11.01 -1.57
CA HIS A 23 7.72 -12.40 -1.29
C HIS A 23 8.83 -12.90 -2.22
N LEU A 24 8.96 -12.34 -3.43
CA LEU A 24 9.91 -12.82 -4.43
C LEU A 24 11.08 -11.86 -4.69
N GLU A 25 11.15 -10.74 -3.94
CA GLU A 25 12.17 -9.69 -4.06
C GLU A 25 12.42 -9.24 -5.52
N GLN A 26 11.36 -9.24 -6.34
CA GLN A 26 11.41 -8.91 -7.77
C GLN A 26 10.44 -7.76 -8.09
N PRO A 27 10.67 -6.56 -7.53
CA PRO A 27 9.77 -5.41 -7.72
C PRO A 27 9.67 -4.96 -9.18
N GLU A 28 10.68 -5.23 -10.01
CA GLU A 28 10.67 -4.93 -11.44
C GLU A 28 9.67 -5.80 -12.21
N ARG A 29 9.37 -7.00 -11.72
CA ARG A 29 8.29 -7.82 -12.31
C ARG A 29 6.93 -7.35 -11.81
N GLY A 30 6.85 -6.94 -10.54
CA GLY A 30 5.65 -6.35 -9.96
C GLY A 30 5.12 -5.17 -10.79
N ILE A 31 6.01 -4.24 -11.17
CA ILE A 31 5.59 -3.06 -11.93
C ILE A 31 5.03 -3.40 -13.32
N ILE A 32 5.48 -4.49 -13.96
CA ILE A 32 4.93 -4.92 -15.25
C ILE A 32 3.47 -5.35 -15.11
N PHE A 33 3.14 -6.08 -14.03
CA PHE A 33 1.77 -6.50 -13.76
C PHE A 33 0.89 -5.33 -13.33
N ALA A 34 1.42 -4.41 -12.53
CA ALA A 34 0.74 -3.19 -12.11
C ALA A 34 0.42 -2.27 -13.30
N GLU A 35 1.36 -2.11 -14.25
CA GLU A 35 1.14 -1.33 -15.48
C GLU A 35 0.11 -1.97 -16.41
N ARG A 36 0.09 -3.31 -16.51
CA ARG A 36 -0.98 -4.03 -17.22
C ARG A 36 -2.33 -3.81 -16.56
N ALA A 37 -2.41 -3.92 -15.23
CA ALA A 37 -3.63 -3.66 -14.48
C ALA A 37 -4.11 -2.21 -14.69
N ARG A 38 -3.19 -1.24 -14.73
CA ARG A 38 -3.49 0.17 -15.02
C ARG A 38 -4.09 0.38 -16.41
N SER A 39 -3.60 -0.33 -17.42
CA SER A 39 -4.16 -0.24 -18.78
C SER A 39 -5.63 -0.68 -18.85
N LEU A 40 -6.05 -1.58 -17.95
CA LEU A 40 -7.41 -2.11 -17.88
C LEU A 40 -8.32 -1.29 -16.97
N SER A 41 -7.80 -0.76 -15.86
CA SER A 41 -8.57 0.03 -14.90
C SER A 41 -7.69 1.09 -14.22
N PRO A 42 -7.45 2.25 -14.87
CA PRO A 42 -6.46 3.24 -14.43
C PRO A 42 -6.84 4.02 -13.16
N ARG A 43 -8.08 3.88 -12.68
CA ARG A 43 -8.63 4.58 -11.52
C ARG A 43 -9.06 3.63 -10.40
N LEU A 44 -8.85 2.33 -10.56
CA LEU A 44 -9.21 1.37 -9.52
C LEU A 44 -8.26 1.56 -8.32
N PRO A 45 -8.75 1.81 -7.09
CA PRO A 45 -7.90 2.10 -5.94
C PRO A 45 -6.83 1.03 -5.71
N GLU A 46 -7.19 -0.25 -5.85
CA GLU A 46 -6.30 -1.39 -5.67
C GLU A 46 -5.15 -1.41 -6.69
N VAL A 47 -5.39 -0.91 -7.91
CA VAL A 47 -4.37 -0.82 -8.96
C VAL A 47 -3.41 0.33 -8.68
N LEU A 48 -3.94 1.48 -8.26
CA LEU A 48 -3.14 2.63 -7.86
C LEU A 48 -2.31 2.32 -6.61
N ASP A 49 -2.87 1.56 -5.67
CA ASP A 49 -2.19 1.06 -4.48
C ASP A 49 -1.01 0.16 -4.85
N ALA A 50 -1.24 -0.89 -5.65
CA ALA A 50 -0.20 -1.81 -6.09
C ALA A 50 0.95 -1.12 -6.86
N LEU A 51 0.63 -0.10 -7.68
CA LEU A 51 1.64 0.75 -8.33
C LEU A 51 2.44 1.55 -7.31
N GLY A 52 1.76 2.19 -6.37
CA GLY A 52 2.40 2.96 -5.32
C GLY A 52 3.36 2.11 -4.50
N TRP A 53 2.91 0.93 -4.08
CA TRP A 53 3.73 -0.03 -3.35
C TRP A 53 4.93 -0.52 -4.17
N SER A 54 4.73 -0.86 -5.45
CA SER A 54 5.83 -1.24 -6.35
C SER A 54 6.88 -0.12 -6.48
N TYR A 55 6.45 1.13 -6.60
CA TYR A 55 7.37 2.27 -6.64
C TYR A 55 8.14 2.42 -5.33
N PHE A 56 7.51 2.16 -4.17
CA PHE A 56 8.19 2.19 -2.88
C PHE A 56 9.29 1.14 -2.80
N GLN A 57 8.99 -0.11 -3.19
CA GLN A 57 9.96 -1.21 -3.21
C GLN A 57 11.13 -0.96 -4.16
N LEU A 58 10.95 -0.11 -5.18
CA LEU A 58 12.01 0.36 -6.09
C LEU A 58 12.79 1.58 -5.55
N GLY A 59 12.57 1.99 -4.30
CA GLY A 59 13.17 3.17 -3.68
C GLY A 59 12.65 4.51 -4.23
N ARG A 60 11.54 4.52 -4.98
CA ARG A 60 10.95 5.72 -5.59
C ARG A 60 9.81 6.26 -4.73
N GLU A 61 10.15 6.67 -3.52
CA GLU A 61 9.18 7.05 -2.49
C GLU A 61 8.22 8.19 -2.90
N ASP A 62 8.68 9.21 -3.61
CA ASP A 62 7.81 10.32 -4.03
C ASP A 62 6.70 9.84 -4.98
N LYS A 63 7.04 8.92 -5.90
CA LYS A 63 6.06 8.30 -6.79
C LYS A 63 5.12 7.39 -6.02
N ALA A 64 5.65 6.63 -5.07
CA ALA A 64 4.84 5.77 -4.21
C ALA A 64 3.75 6.60 -3.51
N LYS A 65 4.15 7.70 -2.86
CA LYS A 65 3.25 8.60 -2.16
C LYS A 65 2.18 9.20 -3.09
N ASP A 66 2.55 9.66 -4.28
CA ASP A 66 1.57 10.19 -5.25
C ASP A 66 0.51 9.13 -5.61
N TYR A 67 0.94 7.93 -5.99
CA TYR A 67 0.03 6.86 -6.40
C TYR A 67 -0.86 6.37 -5.27
N LEU A 68 -0.33 6.22 -4.05
CA LEU A 68 -1.13 5.82 -2.90
C LEU A 68 -2.14 6.91 -2.50
N GLN A 69 -1.76 8.19 -2.53
CA GLN A 69 -2.69 9.28 -2.29
C GLN A 69 -3.78 9.36 -3.37
N ARG A 70 -3.45 9.02 -4.63
CA ARG A 70 -4.44 8.89 -5.70
C ARG A 70 -5.37 7.72 -5.48
N SER A 71 -4.85 6.58 -5.01
CA SER A 71 -5.67 5.42 -4.62
C SER A 71 -6.75 5.83 -3.63
N LEU A 72 -6.36 6.48 -2.52
CA LEU A 72 -7.29 6.94 -1.50
C LEU A 72 -8.31 7.97 -2.01
N ARG A 73 -7.96 8.81 -3.00
CA ARG A 73 -8.91 9.74 -3.63
C ARG A 73 -9.98 9.03 -4.47
N GLU A 74 -9.64 7.92 -5.10
CA GLU A 74 -10.60 7.13 -5.89
C GLU A 74 -11.43 6.19 -5.00
N GLY A 75 -10.87 5.74 -3.88
CA GLY A 75 -11.57 4.97 -2.86
C GLY A 75 -10.64 4.58 -1.71
N GLU A 76 -11.08 4.86 -0.49
CA GLU A 76 -10.32 4.52 0.70
C GLU A 76 -10.22 3.00 0.87
N THR A 77 -9.00 2.50 1.10
CA THR A 77 -8.76 1.09 1.38
C THR A 77 -7.80 0.98 2.55
N MET A 78 -7.97 -0.08 3.35
CA MET A 78 -7.06 -0.38 4.46
C MET A 78 -5.60 -0.46 3.99
N ASN A 79 -5.35 -1.19 2.89
CA ASN A 79 -3.99 -1.40 2.37
C ASN A 79 -3.32 -0.10 1.93
N ALA A 80 -4.03 0.80 1.25
CA ALA A 80 -3.45 2.07 0.83
C ALA A 80 -3.04 2.94 2.03
N TYR A 81 -3.79 2.89 3.13
CA TYR A 81 -3.40 3.56 4.38
C TYR A 81 -2.18 2.88 5.03
N VAL A 82 -2.12 1.55 5.07
CA VAL A 82 -0.95 0.81 5.60
C VAL A 82 0.31 1.11 4.80
N HIS A 83 0.26 1.04 3.47
CA HIS A 83 1.40 1.33 2.61
C HIS A 83 1.84 2.79 2.74
N LEU A 84 0.92 3.76 2.85
CA LEU A 84 1.31 5.15 3.13
C LEU A 84 2.00 5.29 4.47
N ALA A 85 1.53 4.61 5.51
CA ALA A 85 2.19 4.62 6.81
C ALA A 85 3.64 4.10 6.71
N GLN A 86 3.88 3.03 5.95
CA GLN A 86 5.22 2.50 5.73
C GLN A 86 6.11 3.47 4.95
N VAL A 87 5.59 4.06 3.87
CA VAL A 87 6.31 5.07 3.07
C VAL A 87 6.74 6.25 3.93
N VAL A 88 5.85 6.78 4.78
CA VAL A 88 6.19 7.94 5.62
C VAL A 88 7.03 7.56 6.85
N THR A 89 6.95 6.30 7.32
CA THR A 89 7.86 5.75 8.34
C THR A 89 9.30 5.72 7.86
N GLN A 90 9.53 5.35 6.59
CA GLN A 90 10.88 5.39 5.98
C GLN A 90 11.48 6.80 5.99
N ARG A 91 10.61 7.83 5.90
CA ARG A 91 10.97 9.26 6.00
C ARG A 91 11.07 9.77 7.43
N LYS A 92 10.92 8.90 8.42
CA LYS A 92 10.87 9.23 9.86
C LYS A 92 9.71 10.16 10.24
N GLU A 93 8.68 10.25 9.39
CA GLU A 93 7.45 11.00 9.68
C GLU A 93 6.49 10.12 10.53
N TYR A 94 6.93 9.72 11.72
CA TYR A 94 6.28 8.70 12.55
C TYR A 94 4.86 9.07 12.98
N ASP A 95 4.62 10.34 13.34
CA ASP A 95 3.29 10.79 13.75
C ASP A 95 2.27 10.60 12.62
N LYS A 96 2.65 10.93 11.38
CA LYS A 96 1.80 10.72 10.21
C LYS A 96 1.59 9.24 9.91
N ALA A 97 2.62 8.41 10.15
CA ALA A 97 2.47 6.96 9.99
C ALA A 97 1.42 6.41 10.95
N LEU A 98 1.44 6.85 12.22
CA LEU A 98 0.47 6.44 13.23
C LEU A 98 -0.95 6.92 12.88
N ASP A 99 -1.10 8.12 12.32
CA ASP A 99 -2.39 8.62 11.82
C ASP A 99 -2.94 7.74 10.69
N TYR A 100 -2.11 7.40 9.70
CA TYR A 100 -2.54 6.52 8.61
C TYR A 100 -2.88 5.11 9.12
N LEU A 101 -2.12 4.56 10.05
CA LEU A 101 -2.45 3.25 10.66
C LEU A 101 -3.74 3.30 11.47
N ARG A 102 -4.09 4.44 12.08
CA ARG A 102 -5.41 4.61 12.70
C ARG A 102 -6.52 4.53 11.66
N MET A 103 -6.39 5.23 10.53
CA MET A 103 -7.37 5.15 9.44
C MET A 103 -7.48 3.73 8.87
N ALA A 104 -6.37 3.03 8.69
CA ALA A 104 -6.37 1.62 8.29
C ALA A 104 -7.13 0.74 9.30
N GLN A 105 -6.93 0.97 10.61
CA GLN A 105 -7.57 0.20 11.67
C GLN A 105 -9.10 0.38 11.69
N GLU A 106 -9.60 1.55 11.31
CA GLU A 106 -11.03 1.84 11.17
C GLU A 106 -11.68 1.07 10.02
N LEU A 107 -10.92 0.76 8.97
CA LEU A 107 -11.35 -0.01 7.81
C LEU A 107 -11.15 -1.53 7.95
N ALA A 108 -10.41 -1.98 8.97
CA ALA A 108 -10.12 -3.38 9.18
C ALA A 108 -11.36 -4.14 9.68
N GLU A 109 -11.80 -5.14 8.93
CA GLU A 109 -12.98 -5.94 9.28
C GLU A 109 -12.61 -7.12 10.21
N ASP A 110 -11.48 -7.78 9.95
CA ASP A 110 -11.05 -8.98 10.65
C ASP A 110 -10.02 -8.72 11.76
N SER A 111 -9.86 -9.69 12.67
CA SER A 111 -8.94 -9.57 13.79
C SER A 111 -7.48 -9.59 13.37
N TYR A 112 -7.14 -10.37 12.34
CA TYR A 112 -5.77 -10.52 11.87
C TYR A 112 -5.22 -9.19 11.34
N SER A 113 -6.00 -8.46 10.54
CA SER A 113 -5.66 -7.13 10.04
C SER A 113 -5.48 -6.13 11.19
N LYS A 114 -6.36 -6.16 12.20
CA LYS A 114 -6.27 -5.29 13.39
C LYS A 114 -5.01 -5.55 14.21
N ASP A 115 -4.69 -6.82 14.43
CA ASP A 115 -3.50 -7.24 15.17
C ASP A 115 -2.23 -6.82 14.41
N SER A 116 -2.20 -7.04 13.08
CA SER A 116 -1.09 -6.63 12.22
C SER A 116 -0.86 -5.12 12.26
N ILE A 117 -1.92 -4.32 12.17
CA ILE A 117 -1.84 -2.85 12.25
C ILE A 117 -1.37 -2.41 13.64
N THR A 118 -1.81 -3.09 14.70
CA THR A 118 -1.40 -2.78 16.08
C THR A 118 0.09 -3.04 16.27
N ALA A 119 0.61 -4.16 15.78
CA ALA A 119 2.04 -4.46 15.79
C ALA A 119 2.86 -3.38 15.08
N LEU A 120 2.44 -2.95 13.88
CA LEU A 120 3.11 -1.86 13.16
C LEU A 120 3.14 -0.55 13.95
N LYS A 121 2.05 -0.20 14.66
CA LYS A 121 2.00 1.00 15.50
C LYS A 121 2.98 0.91 16.67
N ASP A 122 3.09 -0.26 17.27
CA ASP A 122 3.98 -0.47 18.42
C ASP A 122 5.46 -0.46 17.99
N ASP A 123 5.78 -1.03 16.82
CA ASP A 123 7.11 -0.94 16.21
C ASP A 123 7.51 0.53 15.96
N ILE A 124 6.62 1.31 15.35
CA ILE A 124 6.88 2.74 15.08
C ILE A 124 7.10 3.52 16.37
N ARG A 125 6.28 3.29 17.41
CA ARG A 125 6.44 3.95 18.71
C ARG A 125 7.76 3.57 19.36
N SER A 126 8.17 2.31 19.27
CA SER A 126 9.46 1.84 19.78
C SER A 126 10.62 2.56 19.08
N ILE A 127 10.57 2.68 17.75
CA ILE A 127 11.58 3.42 16.97
C ILE A 127 11.63 4.90 17.40
N GLN A 128 10.46 5.54 17.55
CA GLN A 128 10.36 6.96 17.91
C GLN A 128 10.99 7.25 19.28
N VAL A 129 10.88 6.34 20.25
CA VAL A 129 11.46 6.49 21.60
C VAL A 129 13.00 6.36 21.59
N VAL A 130 13.57 5.66 20.61
CA VAL A 130 15.01 5.36 20.54
C VAL A 130 15.81 6.45 19.82
N VAL A 131 15.18 7.31 19.02
CA VAL A 131 15.86 8.38 18.27
C VAL A 131 15.72 9.71 19.03
N PRO A 132 16.74 10.18 19.77
CA PRO A 132 16.70 11.50 20.39
C PRO A 132 16.71 12.60 19.31
N GLU A 133 15.96 13.67 19.55
CA GLU A 133 15.82 14.86 18.69
C GLU A 133 17.16 15.50 18.28
#